data_AF-A0A946DKU6-F1
#
_entry.id   AF-A0A946DKU6-F1
#
_cell.length_a   1.000
_cell.length_b   1.000
_cell.length_c   1.000
_cell.angle_alpha   90.00
_cell.angle_beta   90.00
_cell.angle_gamma   90.00
#
_symmetry.space_group_name_H-M   'P 1'
#
loop_
_entity.id
_entity.type
_entity.pdbx_description
1 polymer ?
#
loop_
_entity_poly.entity_id
_entity_poly.type
_entity_poly.pdbx_seq_one_letter_code
_entity_poly.pdbx_strand_id
1 'polypeptide(L)'
;MHTNVKTALGIFLFFFFGFLALTENSEYYASYINTLDDPIPLLTYFKPELIALVFMPLLFATGWRVWSGESHWASVWFHLGVPLGILASSISLIGVLQNVNTIEQARILVAESLLAVLYGGVVSFIGYLSLNAGYLPIKRNSYSNLTKFFVFLLNTLLIGAGMDYYSGLYAFLDSTTLYIFAAFAAAFLLVNRNKSKSIYYLVCETMVIASLTSVIIALVAYYTHQGHQVLVGPAIAIGILGPLYGSFVIFQCATFFPEADLREINFMQISWHLLEICSLWILMVLAPMSLLEMGGG
;
A
#
# COMPACT_ATOMS: atom_id res chain seq x y z
N MET A 1 -19.98 -25.14 -1.17
CA MET A 1 -19.80 -23.72 -1.51
C MET A 1 -21.12 -23.00 -1.29
N HIS A 2 -21.32 -22.42 -0.10
CA HIS A 2 -22.37 -21.42 0.13
C HIS A 2 -21.61 -20.15 0.49
N THR A 3 -21.28 -19.32 -0.50
CA THR A 3 -20.98 -17.91 -0.21
C THR A 3 -22.25 -17.35 0.43
N ASN A 4 -22.15 -17.00 1.72
CA ASN A 4 -23.28 -16.56 2.52
C ASN A 4 -23.86 -15.32 1.85
N VAL A 5 -25.08 -15.40 1.31
CA VAL A 5 -25.74 -14.32 0.56
C VAL A 5 -25.69 -12.99 1.32
N LYS A 6 -25.68 -13.06 2.66
CA LYS A 6 -25.50 -11.93 3.57
C LYS A 6 -24.14 -11.22 3.43
N THR A 7 -23.04 -11.97 3.24
CA THR A 7 -21.71 -11.41 3.04
C THR A 7 -21.60 -10.70 1.68
N ALA A 8 -22.12 -11.32 0.62
CA ALA A 8 -22.15 -10.72 -0.71
C ALA A 8 -23.01 -9.43 -0.73
N LEU A 9 -24.18 -9.46 -0.09
CA LEU A 9 -25.04 -8.29 0.07
C LEU A 9 -24.36 -7.18 0.90
N GLY A 10 -23.66 -7.53 1.99
CA GLY A 10 -22.93 -6.57 2.81
C GLY A 10 -21.81 -5.87 2.05
N ILE A 11 -21.02 -6.62 1.26
CA ILE A 11 -19.99 -6.07 0.38
C ILE A 11 -20.62 -5.12 -0.65
N PHE A 12 -21.70 -5.57 -1.32
CA PHE A 12 -22.40 -4.75 -2.32
C PHE A 12 -22.92 -3.44 -1.72
N LEU A 13 -23.58 -3.49 -0.56
CA LEU A 13 -24.11 -2.30 0.11
C LEU A 13 -22.99 -1.35 0.54
N PHE A 14 -21.87 -1.86 1.06
CA PHE A 14 -20.72 -1.03 1.43
C PHE A 14 -20.18 -0.25 0.23
N PHE A 15 -19.98 -0.89 -0.92
CA PHE A 15 -19.55 -0.21 -2.13
C PHE A 15 -20.59 0.74 -2.71
N PHE A 16 -21.86 0.33 -2.70
CA PHE A 16 -22.96 1.16 -3.20
C PHE A 16 -23.07 2.45 -2.39
N PHE A 17 -23.12 2.37 -1.06
CA PHE A 17 -23.17 3.56 -0.21
C PHE A 17 -21.85 4.33 -0.18
N GLY A 18 -20.69 3.66 -0.25
CA GLY A 18 -19.39 4.33 -0.36
C GLY A 18 -19.25 5.12 -1.66
N PHE A 19 -19.70 4.57 -2.78
CA PHE A 19 -19.74 5.25 -4.07
C PHE A 19 -20.74 6.42 -4.05
N LEU A 20 -21.92 6.24 -3.45
CA LEU A 20 -22.88 7.33 -3.27
C LEU A 20 -22.30 8.45 -2.41
N ALA A 21 -21.63 8.14 -1.29
CA ALA A 21 -21.04 9.16 -0.42
C ALA A 21 -19.90 9.94 -1.10
N LEU A 22 -19.09 9.27 -1.93
CA LEU A 22 -18.07 9.93 -2.76
C LEU A 22 -18.69 10.80 -3.85
N THR A 23 -19.67 10.25 -4.57
CA THR A 23 -20.39 10.96 -5.64
C THR A 23 -21.12 12.18 -5.10
N GLU A 24 -21.88 12.04 -4.01
CA GLU A 24 -22.61 13.13 -3.36
C GLU A 24 -21.66 14.24 -2.89
N ASN A 25 -20.53 13.92 -2.25
CA ASN A 25 -19.52 14.95 -1.95
C ASN A 25 -18.99 15.62 -3.22
N SER A 26 -18.60 14.85 -4.23
CA SER A 26 -18.02 15.43 -5.45
C SER A 26 -19.00 16.28 -6.26
N GLU A 27 -20.26 15.84 -6.43
CA GLU A 27 -21.28 16.50 -7.25
C GLU A 27 -21.89 17.69 -6.52
N TYR A 28 -22.13 17.57 -5.21
CA TYR A 28 -22.63 18.66 -4.39
C TYR A 28 -21.65 19.83 -4.37
N TYR A 29 -20.35 19.57 -4.13
CA TYR A 29 -19.34 20.63 -4.16
C TYR A 29 -18.97 21.08 -5.56
N ALA A 30 -18.99 20.22 -6.58
CA ALA A 30 -18.87 20.65 -7.98
C ALA A 30 -19.95 21.68 -8.35
N SER A 31 -21.21 21.44 -7.95
CA SER A 31 -22.30 22.39 -8.22
C SER A 31 -22.18 23.71 -7.46
N TYR A 32 -21.58 23.69 -6.26
CA TYR A 32 -21.33 24.87 -5.43
C TYR A 32 -20.10 25.66 -5.92
N ILE A 33 -19.03 24.96 -6.30
CA ILE A 33 -17.78 25.52 -6.84
C ILE A 33 -17.94 26.01 -8.28
N ASN A 34 -18.92 25.51 -9.05
CA ASN A 34 -19.28 26.06 -10.39
C ASN A 34 -19.66 27.55 -10.38
N THR A 35 -19.84 28.17 -9.21
CA THR A 35 -19.97 29.63 -9.10
C THR A 35 -18.61 30.36 -8.99
N LEU A 36 -17.49 29.63 -8.91
CA LEU A 36 -16.13 30.11 -8.68
C LEU A 36 -14.98 29.41 -9.47
N ASP A 37 -15.10 28.18 -10.01
CA ASP A 37 -14.21 27.55 -11.04
C ASP A 37 -14.73 26.15 -11.48
N ASP A 38 -14.21 25.60 -12.60
CA ASP A 38 -14.70 24.37 -13.28
C ASP A 38 -14.73 23.09 -12.39
N PRO A 39 -15.78 22.25 -12.49
CA PRO A 39 -15.94 21.08 -11.62
C PRO A 39 -15.09 19.90 -12.09
N ILE A 40 -14.32 19.27 -11.21
CA ILE A 40 -13.61 18.02 -11.49
C ILE A 40 -14.53 16.82 -11.18
N PRO A 41 -15.02 16.06 -12.19
CA PRO A 41 -15.90 14.91 -11.96
C PRO A 41 -15.19 13.81 -11.15
N LEU A 42 -15.92 13.09 -10.28
CA LEU A 42 -15.38 11.97 -9.49
C LEU A 42 -14.69 10.90 -10.36
N LEU A 43 -15.23 10.67 -11.57
CA LEU A 43 -14.70 9.69 -12.51
C LEU A 43 -13.26 10.00 -12.95
N THR A 44 -12.83 11.26 -12.85
CA THR A 44 -11.46 11.71 -13.17
C THR A 44 -10.42 11.10 -12.23
N TYR A 45 -10.81 10.78 -10.99
CA TYR A 45 -9.92 10.15 -10.01
C TYR A 45 -9.77 8.63 -10.22
N PHE A 46 -10.70 7.99 -10.95
CA PHE A 46 -10.67 6.56 -11.21
C PHE A 46 -9.83 6.24 -12.44
N LYS A 47 -8.51 6.14 -12.26
CA LYS A 47 -7.57 5.78 -13.31
C LYS A 47 -7.42 4.25 -13.45
N PRO A 48 -7.60 3.68 -14.67
CA PRO A 48 -7.38 2.27 -14.93
C PRO A 48 -5.98 1.78 -14.55
N GLU A 49 -4.97 2.65 -14.67
CA GLU A 49 -3.57 2.35 -14.38
C GLU A 49 -3.35 2.10 -12.89
N LEU A 50 -4.00 2.89 -12.03
CA LEU A 50 -3.94 2.74 -10.58
C LEU A 50 -4.64 1.44 -10.11
N ILE A 51 -5.77 1.11 -10.74
CA ILE A 51 -6.46 -0.16 -10.53
C ILE A 51 -5.54 -1.31 -10.97
N ALA A 52 -4.93 -1.23 -12.15
CA ALA A 52 -4.01 -2.26 -12.63
C ALA A 52 -2.81 -2.45 -11.70
N LEU A 53 -2.27 -1.36 -11.13
CA LEU A 53 -1.13 -1.39 -10.21
C LEU A 53 -1.42 -2.17 -8.92
N VAL A 54 -2.66 -2.12 -8.42
CA VAL A 54 -3.09 -2.89 -7.24
C VAL A 54 -3.50 -4.32 -7.63
N PHE A 55 -4.36 -4.46 -8.64
CA PHE A 55 -5.04 -5.72 -8.92
C PHE A 55 -4.20 -6.71 -9.74
N MET A 56 -3.31 -6.27 -10.62
CA MET A 56 -2.51 -7.21 -11.43
C MET A 56 -1.54 -8.05 -10.59
N PRO A 57 -0.72 -7.46 -9.69
CA PRO A 57 0.13 -8.24 -8.78
C PRO A 57 -0.70 -9.12 -7.83
N LEU A 58 -1.85 -8.61 -7.37
CA LEU A 58 -2.77 -9.37 -6.51
C LEU A 58 -3.30 -10.63 -7.21
N LEU A 59 -3.81 -10.49 -8.43
CA LEU A 59 -4.37 -11.60 -9.20
C LEU A 59 -3.30 -12.64 -9.54
N PHE A 60 -2.08 -12.20 -9.87
CA PHE A 60 -0.98 -13.12 -10.11
C PHE A 60 -0.54 -13.86 -8.84
N ALA A 61 -0.38 -13.16 -7.72
CA ALA A 61 -0.10 -13.78 -6.42
C ALA A 61 -1.22 -14.73 -5.96
N THR A 62 -2.47 -14.37 -6.21
CA THR A 62 -3.65 -15.23 -5.95
C THR A 62 -3.62 -16.48 -6.81
N GLY A 63 -3.40 -16.32 -8.11
CA GLY A 63 -3.26 -17.43 -9.06
C GLY A 63 -2.15 -18.38 -8.63
N TRP A 64 -0.98 -17.84 -8.28
CA TRP A 64 0.14 -18.61 -7.75
C TRP A 64 -0.23 -19.40 -6.49
N ARG A 65 -0.75 -18.73 -5.45
CA ARG A 65 -1.05 -19.34 -4.15
C ARG A 65 -2.19 -20.37 -4.20
N VAL A 66 -3.18 -20.15 -5.06
CA VAL A 66 -4.28 -21.10 -5.29
C VAL A 66 -3.81 -22.27 -6.13
N TRP A 67 -3.00 -22.02 -7.18
CA TRP A 67 -2.46 -23.07 -8.03
C TRP A 67 -1.43 -23.93 -7.28
N SER A 68 -0.63 -23.32 -6.40
CA SER A 68 0.29 -24.07 -5.55
C SER A 68 -0.45 -24.93 -4.51
N GLY A 69 -1.71 -24.62 -4.20
CA GLY A 69 -2.50 -25.30 -3.18
C GLY A 69 -2.16 -24.86 -1.76
N GLU A 70 -1.34 -23.81 -1.62
CA GLU A 70 -0.86 -23.29 -0.34
C GLU A 70 -1.98 -22.60 0.44
N SER A 71 -2.84 -21.83 -0.25
CA SER A 71 -3.87 -21.05 0.44
C SER A 71 -5.13 -20.83 -0.40
N HIS A 72 -6.25 -20.61 0.29
CA HIS A 72 -7.48 -20.12 -0.32
C HIS A 72 -7.31 -18.67 -0.79
N TRP A 73 -7.95 -18.30 -1.91
CA TRP A 73 -7.87 -16.94 -2.48
C TRP A 73 -8.19 -15.83 -1.47
N ALA A 74 -9.14 -16.09 -0.56
CA ALA A 74 -9.56 -15.12 0.46
C ALA A 74 -8.44 -14.78 1.44
N SER A 75 -7.61 -15.77 1.81
CA SER A 75 -6.42 -15.55 2.65
C SER A 75 -5.41 -14.67 1.93
N VAL A 76 -5.16 -14.96 0.64
CA VAL A 76 -4.27 -14.13 -0.19
C VAL A 76 -4.74 -12.67 -0.21
N TRP A 77 -6.02 -12.41 -0.46
CA TRP A 77 -6.55 -11.06 -0.53
C TRP A 77 -6.48 -10.34 0.80
N PHE A 78 -6.79 -11.04 1.90
CA PHE A 78 -6.65 -10.52 3.25
C PHE A 78 -5.22 -10.06 3.54
N HIS A 79 -4.23 -10.91 3.26
CA HIS A 79 -2.82 -10.62 3.56
C HIS A 79 -2.17 -9.59 2.61
N LEU A 80 -2.57 -9.56 1.33
CA LEU A 80 -1.89 -8.76 0.31
C LEU A 80 -2.56 -7.42 0.00
N GLY A 81 -3.86 -7.28 0.27
CA GLY A 81 -4.62 -6.10 -0.14
C GLY A 81 -4.01 -4.80 0.37
N VAL A 82 -3.84 -4.65 1.69
CA VAL A 82 -3.30 -3.43 2.29
C VAL A 82 -1.86 -3.13 1.85
N PRO A 83 -0.90 -4.09 1.92
CA PRO A 83 0.46 -3.84 1.40
C PRO A 83 0.48 -3.38 -0.06
N LEU A 84 -0.35 -3.95 -0.93
CA LEU A 84 -0.45 -3.52 -2.33
C LEU A 84 -1.06 -2.14 -2.50
N GLY A 85 -2.08 -1.79 -1.70
CA GLY A 85 -2.66 -0.45 -1.72
C GLY A 85 -1.65 0.62 -1.31
N ILE A 86 -0.84 0.35 -0.29
CA ILE A 86 0.22 1.26 0.18
C ILE A 86 1.37 1.35 -0.83
N LEU A 87 1.74 0.24 -1.48
CA LEU A 87 2.68 0.24 -2.61
C LEU A 87 2.21 1.16 -3.74
N ALA A 88 0.98 0.95 -4.22
CA ALA A 88 0.41 1.72 -5.31
C ALA A 88 0.27 3.21 -4.94
N SER A 89 -0.15 3.48 -3.70
CA SER A 89 -0.21 4.84 -3.14
C SER A 89 1.16 5.53 -3.17
N SER A 90 2.19 4.84 -2.69
CA SER A 90 3.56 5.38 -2.64
C SER A 90 4.15 5.60 -4.04
N ILE A 91 3.88 4.70 -4.99
CA ILE A 91 4.28 4.86 -6.40
C ILE A 91 3.62 6.09 -7.02
N SER A 92 2.31 6.26 -6.79
CA SER A 92 1.59 7.44 -7.26
C SER A 92 2.16 8.73 -6.65
N LEU A 93 2.44 8.75 -5.33
CA LEU A 93 3.01 9.90 -4.62
C LEU A 93 4.40 10.31 -5.13
N ILE A 94 5.28 9.37 -5.46
CA ILE A 94 6.55 9.70 -6.12
C ILE A 94 6.29 10.29 -7.51
N GLY A 95 5.32 9.75 -8.26
CA GLY A 95 4.86 10.33 -9.52
C GLY A 95 4.43 11.79 -9.37
N VAL A 96 3.75 12.15 -8.28
CA VAL A 96 3.38 13.54 -7.95
C VAL A 96 4.63 14.41 -7.77
N LEU A 97 5.59 13.92 -6.98
CA LEU A 97 6.79 14.67 -6.66
C LEU A 97 7.66 14.96 -7.89
N GLN A 98 7.63 14.08 -8.89
CA GLN A 98 8.48 14.20 -10.09
C GLN A 98 7.82 14.96 -11.25
N ASN A 99 6.49 14.92 -11.39
CA ASN A 99 5.83 15.37 -12.61
C ASN A 99 4.87 16.56 -12.43
N VAL A 100 4.64 17.02 -11.21
CA VAL A 100 3.67 18.10 -10.98
C VAL A 100 4.24 19.47 -11.23
N ASN A 101 3.61 20.19 -12.14
CA ASN A 101 3.92 21.59 -12.47
C ASN A 101 2.92 22.58 -11.86
N THR A 102 1.74 22.13 -11.40
CA THR A 102 0.69 22.99 -10.86
C THR A 102 0.06 22.45 -9.57
N ILE A 103 -0.43 23.34 -8.70
CA ILE A 103 -1.03 22.99 -7.40
C ILE A 103 -2.32 22.17 -7.56
N GLU A 104 -3.06 22.36 -8.65
CA GLU A 104 -4.27 21.60 -8.95
C GLU A 104 -3.96 20.14 -9.32
N GLN A 105 -2.93 19.92 -10.15
CA GLN A 105 -2.44 18.58 -10.46
C GLN A 105 -1.92 17.85 -9.22
N ALA A 106 -1.25 18.55 -8.29
CA ALA A 106 -0.84 17.97 -7.02
C ALA A 106 -2.04 17.43 -6.23
N ARG A 107 -3.11 18.22 -6.11
CA ARG A 107 -4.32 17.84 -5.35
C ARG A 107 -4.99 16.61 -5.92
N ILE A 108 -5.15 16.54 -7.25
CA ILE A 108 -5.77 15.39 -7.92
C ILE A 108 -4.94 14.12 -7.69
N LEU A 109 -3.62 14.19 -7.86
CA LEU A 109 -2.78 13.00 -7.73
C LEU A 109 -2.60 12.55 -6.27
N VAL A 110 -2.64 13.46 -5.30
CA VAL A 110 -2.70 13.09 -3.87
C VAL A 110 -4.01 12.35 -3.58
N ALA A 111 -5.14 12.80 -4.11
CA ALA A 111 -6.41 12.07 -3.98
C ALA A 111 -6.34 10.67 -4.62
N GLU A 112 -5.70 10.54 -5.79
CA GLU A 112 -5.43 9.23 -6.42
C GLU A 112 -4.61 8.31 -5.49
N SER A 113 -3.57 8.82 -4.84
CA SER A 113 -2.77 8.02 -3.92
C SER A 113 -3.55 7.49 -2.71
N LEU A 114 -4.49 8.27 -2.18
CA LEU A 114 -5.39 7.83 -1.10
C LEU A 114 -6.38 6.79 -1.59
N LEU A 115 -6.86 6.93 -2.82
CA LEU A 115 -7.76 5.97 -3.46
C LEU A 115 -7.09 4.60 -3.64
N ALA A 116 -5.78 4.57 -3.91
CA ALA A 116 -5.01 3.32 -3.97
C ALA A 116 -4.98 2.58 -2.62
N VAL A 117 -4.82 3.31 -1.51
CA VAL A 117 -4.92 2.74 -0.16
C VAL A 117 -6.31 2.16 0.07
N LEU A 118 -7.35 2.88 -0.35
CA LEU A 118 -8.73 2.41 -0.25
C LEU A 118 -8.95 1.12 -1.04
N TYR A 119 -8.44 1.01 -2.28
CA TYR A 119 -8.52 -0.22 -3.07
C TYR A 119 -7.88 -1.40 -2.35
N GLY A 120 -6.69 -1.21 -1.78
CA GLY A 120 -6.01 -2.24 -1.00
C GLY A 120 -6.78 -2.66 0.26
N GLY A 121 -7.30 -1.68 1.02
CA GLY A 121 -8.11 -1.92 2.21
C GLY A 121 -9.39 -2.69 1.89
N VAL A 122 -10.09 -2.30 0.83
CA VAL A 122 -11.27 -2.99 0.30
C VAL A 122 -10.97 -4.44 -0.08
N VAL A 123 -9.89 -4.67 -0.83
CA VAL A 123 -9.47 -6.03 -1.20
C VAL A 123 -9.21 -6.89 0.03
N SER A 124 -8.49 -6.34 1.02
CA SER A 124 -8.20 -7.02 2.27
C SER A 124 -9.48 -7.33 3.07
N PHE A 125 -10.41 -6.39 3.10
CA PHE A 125 -11.70 -6.55 3.76
C PHE A 125 -12.56 -7.66 3.10
N ILE A 126 -12.63 -7.69 1.77
CA ILE A 126 -13.32 -8.77 1.03
C ILE A 126 -12.68 -10.13 1.33
N GLY A 127 -11.34 -10.18 1.35
CA GLY A 127 -10.59 -11.37 1.75
C GLY A 127 -10.94 -11.81 3.16
N TYR A 128 -10.93 -10.89 4.12
CA TYR A 128 -11.27 -11.13 5.52
C TYR A 128 -12.68 -11.70 5.69
N LEU A 129 -13.68 -11.08 5.07
CA LEU A 129 -15.08 -11.53 5.12
C LEU A 129 -15.30 -12.90 4.49
N SER A 130 -14.41 -13.29 3.58
CA SER A 130 -14.48 -14.55 2.83
C SER A 130 -13.54 -15.63 3.37
N LEU A 131 -12.90 -15.39 4.52
CA LEU A 131 -12.05 -16.38 5.18
C LEU A 131 -12.88 -17.61 5.55
N ASN A 132 -12.44 -18.77 5.06
CA ASN A 132 -13.09 -20.04 5.36
C ASN A 132 -12.25 -20.81 6.38
N ALA A 133 -12.75 -20.91 7.61
CA ALA A 133 -12.11 -21.63 8.71
C ALA A 133 -11.87 -23.13 8.42
N GLY A 134 -12.62 -23.71 7.46
CA GLY A 134 -12.50 -25.12 7.07
C GLY A 134 -11.56 -25.40 5.90
N TYR A 135 -10.82 -24.42 5.38
CA TYR A 135 -9.90 -24.67 4.26
C TYR A 135 -8.71 -25.54 4.72
N LEU A 136 -8.65 -26.75 4.16
CA LEU A 136 -7.50 -27.65 4.26
C LEU A 136 -6.60 -27.41 3.03
N PRO A 137 -5.33 -27.00 3.21
CA PRO A 137 -4.41 -26.81 2.11
C PRO A 137 -4.22 -28.12 1.34
N ILE A 138 -4.23 -28.02 0.01
CA ILE A 138 -4.03 -29.18 -0.85
C ILE A 138 -2.54 -29.37 -0.97
N LYS A 139 -2.01 -30.45 -0.37
CA LYS A 139 -0.58 -30.80 -0.48
C LYS A 139 -0.25 -31.17 -1.92
N ARG A 140 0.12 -30.18 -2.74
CA ARG A 140 0.81 -30.40 -4.01
C ARG A 140 2.31 -30.50 -3.73
N ASN A 141 3.02 -31.31 -4.53
CA ASN A 141 4.47 -31.48 -4.37
C ASN A 141 5.17 -30.11 -4.33
N SER A 142 6.17 -29.99 -3.47
CA SER A 142 6.98 -28.78 -3.32
C SER A 142 7.49 -28.34 -4.68
N TYR A 143 7.01 -27.18 -5.16
CA TYR A 143 7.44 -26.62 -6.43
C TYR A 143 8.93 -26.27 -6.37
N SER A 144 9.61 -26.42 -7.52
CA SER A 144 11.03 -26.10 -7.62
C SER A 144 11.30 -24.64 -7.22
N ASN A 145 12.46 -24.38 -6.63
CA ASN A 145 12.89 -23.01 -6.31
C ASN A 145 12.95 -22.12 -7.56
N LEU A 146 13.16 -22.72 -8.75
CA LEU A 146 13.13 -22.03 -10.02
C LEU A 146 11.73 -21.45 -10.33
N THR A 147 10.67 -22.23 -10.10
CA THR A 147 9.29 -21.75 -10.30
C THR A 147 8.97 -20.59 -9.36
N LYS A 148 9.34 -20.70 -8.08
CA LYS A 148 9.16 -19.61 -7.10
C LYS A 148 9.90 -18.34 -7.52
N PHE A 149 11.13 -18.50 -8.03
CA PHE A 149 11.92 -17.38 -8.55
C PHE A 149 11.24 -16.69 -9.74
N PHE A 150 10.71 -17.44 -10.71
CA PHE A 150 9.99 -16.84 -11.85
C PHE A 150 8.74 -16.07 -11.41
N VAL A 151 7.99 -16.59 -10.44
CA VAL A 151 6.81 -15.90 -9.89
C VAL A 151 7.23 -14.61 -9.17
N PHE A 152 8.30 -14.66 -8.38
CA PHE A 152 8.86 -13.49 -7.70
C PHE A 152 9.30 -12.43 -8.71
N LEU A 153 10.03 -12.85 -9.74
CA LEU A 153 10.49 -11.98 -10.81
C LEU A 153 9.31 -11.33 -11.54
N LEU A 154 8.27 -12.08 -11.89
CA LEU A 154 7.12 -11.51 -12.59
C LEU A 154 6.38 -10.49 -11.74
N ASN A 155 6.11 -10.78 -10.46
CA ASN A 155 5.51 -9.81 -9.54
C ASN A 155 6.35 -8.55 -9.41
N THR A 156 7.68 -8.70 -9.33
CA THR A 156 8.61 -7.57 -9.27
C THR A 156 8.59 -6.75 -10.56
N LEU A 157 8.52 -7.39 -11.72
CA LEU A 157 8.41 -6.71 -13.01
C LEU A 157 7.07 -5.99 -13.18
N LEU A 158 5.96 -6.55 -12.70
CA LEU A 158 4.65 -5.88 -12.72
C LEU A 158 4.67 -4.59 -11.91
N ILE A 159 5.24 -4.64 -10.70
CA ILE A 159 5.40 -3.46 -9.83
C ILE A 159 6.39 -2.47 -10.47
N GLY A 160 7.51 -2.97 -11.01
CA GLY A 160 8.52 -2.16 -11.68
C GLY A 160 8.00 -1.44 -12.93
N ALA A 161 7.14 -2.08 -13.72
CA ALA A 161 6.49 -1.44 -14.87
C ALA A 161 5.58 -0.28 -14.41
N GLY A 162 4.89 -0.44 -13.28
CA GLY A 162 4.14 0.66 -12.66
C GLY A 162 5.04 1.80 -12.20
N MET A 163 6.14 1.49 -11.51
CA MET A 163 7.13 2.48 -11.10
C MET A 163 7.68 3.27 -12.29
N ASP A 164 8.06 2.57 -13.37
CA ASP A 164 8.58 3.19 -14.59
C ASP A 164 7.56 4.11 -15.25
N TYR A 165 6.30 3.66 -15.36
CA TYR A 165 5.20 4.46 -15.90
C TYR A 165 4.96 5.77 -15.14
N TYR A 166 5.02 5.74 -13.80
CA TYR A 166 4.72 6.92 -12.98
C TYR A 166 5.86 7.93 -12.89
N SER A 167 7.13 7.49 -12.86
CA SER A 167 8.26 8.41 -12.62
C SER A 167 9.64 7.89 -13.05
N GLY A 168 9.70 6.72 -13.71
CA GLY A 168 10.96 6.04 -13.98
C GLY A 168 11.52 5.32 -12.75
N LEU A 169 12.22 4.21 -12.96
CA LEU A 169 12.76 3.37 -11.87
C LEU A 169 13.74 4.11 -10.94
N TYR A 170 14.52 5.06 -11.46
CA TYR A 170 15.52 5.79 -10.69
C TYR A 170 14.92 6.67 -9.58
N ALA A 171 13.69 7.16 -9.75
CA ALA A 171 13.02 7.98 -8.74
C ALA A 171 12.73 7.23 -7.43
N PHE A 172 12.83 5.90 -7.48
CA PHE A 172 12.59 5.01 -6.34
C PHE A 172 13.87 4.52 -5.68
N LEU A 173 15.04 5.01 -6.09
CA LEU A 173 16.34 4.64 -5.52
C LEU A 173 16.87 5.80 -4.68
N ASP A 174 16.57 5.77 -3.38
CA ASP A 174 17.14 6.71 -2.41
C ASP A 174 18.13 6.01 -1.49
N SER A 175 19.36 6.52 -1.44
CA SER A 175 20.44 5.92 -0.64
C SER A 175 20.11 5.92 0.86
N THR A 176 19.46 6.97 1.36
CA THR A 176 19.13 7.10 2.79
C THR A 176 18.12 6.06 3.21
N THR A 177 17.03 5.92 2.44
CA THR A 177 16.03 4.88 2.69
C THR A 177 16.64 3.49 2.57
N LEU A 178 17.51 3.24 1.57
CA LEU A 178 18.22 1.96 1.45
C LEU A 178 19.13 1.68 2.66
N TYR A 179 19.84 2.67 3.18
CA TYR A 179 20.66 2.50 4.39
C TYR A 179 19.83 2.20 5.63
N ILE A 180 18.66 2.83 5.79
CA ILE A 180 17.73 2.53 6.89
C ILE A 180 17.31 1.06 6.82
N PHE A 181 16.84 0.60 5.65
CA PHE A 181 16.41 -0.78 5.48
C PHE A 181 17.57 -1.78 5.63
N ALA A 182 18.77 -1.45 5.13
CA ALA A 182 19.96 -2.26 5.33
C ALA A 182 20.35 -2.36 6.82
N ALA A 183 20.25 -1.26 7.58
CA ALA A 183 20.53 -1.25 9.01
C ALA A 183 19.56 -2.13 9.80
N PHE A 184 18.26 -2.05 9.50
CA PHE A 184 17.26 -2.91 10.14
C PHE A 184 17.40 -4.38 9.73
N ALA A 185 17.72 -4.66 8.45
CA ALA A 185 18.02 -6.01 8.00
C ALA A 185 19.27 -6.58 8.70
N ALA A 186 20.32 -5.79 8.87
CA ALA A 186 21.52 -6.20 9.61
C ALA A 186 21.22 -6.41 11.10
N ALA A 187 20.49 -5.49 11.74
CA ALA A 187 20.08 -5.62 13.14
C ALA A 187 19.24 -6.89 13.35
N PHE A 188 18.32 -7.17 12.44
CA PHE A 188 17.54 -8.41 12.42
C PHE A 188 18.45 -9.65 12.35
N LEU A 189 19.39 -9.70 11.41
CA LEU A 189 20.28 -10.85 11.24
C LEU A 189 21.19 -11.08 12.47
N LEU A 190 21.60 -10.01 13.15
CA LEU A 190 22.55 -10.07 14.27
C LEU A 190 21.86 -10.32 15.63
N VAL A 191 20.63 -9.81 15.82
CA VAL A 191 19.91 -9.86 17.11
C VAL A 191 18.94 -11.03 17.20
N ASN A 192 18.55 -11.66 16.08
CA ASN A 192 17.62 -12.78 16.09
C ASN A 192 18.20 -14.03 16.78
N ARG A 193 18.04 -14.10 18.10
CA ARG A 193 18.44 -15.21 18.97
C ARG A 193 17.26 -16.01 19.49
N ASN A 194 16.03 -15.62 19.15
CA ASN A 194 14.84 -16.23 19.72
C ASN A 194 14.34 -17.36 18.83
N LYS A 195 14.68 -18.60 19.20
CA LYS A 195 14.29 -19.82 18.47
C LYS A 195 12.76 -20.08 18.49
N SER A 196 11.98 -19.35 19.29
CA SER A 196 10.55 -19.57 19.45
C SER A 196 9.66 -18.84 18.45
N LYS A 197 10.16 -17.78 17.80
CA LYS A 197 9.40 -17.04 16.76
C LYS A 197 9.87 -17.47 15.38
N SER A 198 8.93 -17.72 14.47
CA SER A 198 9.24 -17.98 13.07
C SER A 198 10.02 -16.80 12.48
N ILE A 199 11.10 -17.07 11.76
CA ILE A 199 11.96 -16.05 11.14
C ILE A 199 11.15 -15.08 10.27
N TYR A 200 10.07 -15.60 9.68
CA TYR A 200 9.12 -14.91 8.82
C TYR A 200 8.31 -13.83 9.54
N TYR A 201 7.87 -14.11 10.77
CA TYR A 201 7.17 -13.13 11.61
C TYR A 201 8.05 -11.91 11.86
N LEU A 202 9.30 -12.18 12.24
CA LEU A 202 10.23 -11.14 12.62
C LEU A 202 10.67 -10.30 11.39
N VAL A 203 10.71 -10.87 10.18
CA VAL A 203 10.95 -10.09 8.94
C VAL A 203 9.82 -9.07 8.73
N CYS A 204 8.55 -9.48 8.74
CA CYS A 204 7.44 -8.57 8.51
C CYS A 204 7.35 -7.47 9.58
N GLU A 205 7.57 -7.81 10.86
CA GLU A 205 7.62 -6.83 11.96
C GLU A 205 8.78 -5.84 11.77
N THR A 206 9.96 -6.32 11.37
CA THR A 206 11.12 -5.47 11.07
C THR A 206 10.83 -4.49 9.94
N MET A 207 10.12 -4.92 8.88
CA MET A 207 9.76 -4.04 7.77
C MET A 207 8.80 -2.92 8.18
N VAL A 208 7.87 -3.19 9.10
CA VAL A 208 7.00 -2.16 9.69
C VAL A 208 7.84 -1.16 10.49
N ILE A 209 8.78 -1.63 11.32
CA ILE A 209 9.65 -0.75 12.13
C ILE A 209 10.57 0.09 11.23
N ALA A 210 11.13 -0.50 10.18
CA ALA A 210 11.95 0.22 9.21
C ALA A 210 11.15 1.30 8.47
N SER A 211 9.89 1.00 8.10
CA SER A 211 8.98 1.97 7.49
C SER A 211 8.69 3.14 8.43
N LEU A 212 8.35 2.86 9.69
CA LEU A 212 8.13 3.88 10.71
C LEU A 212 9.38 4.74 10.93
N THR A 213 10.55 4.11 11.02
CA THR A 213 11.81 4.83 11.22
C THR A 213 12.12 5.75 10.05
N SER A 214 11.87 5.30 8.82
CA SER A 214 11.98 6.13 7.61
C SER A 214 11.07 7.35 7.68
N VAL A 215 9.80 7.16 8.07
CA VAL A 215 8.84 8.26 8.25
C VAL A 215 9.27 9.22 9.35
N ILE A 216 9.78 8.74 10.49
CA ILE A 216 10.27 9.61 11.57
C ILE A 216 11.48 10.44 11.11
N ILE A 217 12.45 9.81 10.45
CA ILE A 217 13.63 10.51 9.92
C ILE A 217 13.19 11.55 8.88
N ALA A 218 12.26 11.19 8.00
CA ALA A 218 11.68 12.10 7.02
C ALA A 218 10.97 13.29 7.66
N LEU A 219 10.17 13.07 8.72
CA LEU A 219 9.50 14.15 9.45
C LEU A 219 10.50 15.08 10.15
N VAL A 220 11.52 14.54 10.81
CA VAL A 220 12.58 15.34 11.42
C VAL A 220 13.26 16.20 10.36
N ALA A 221 13.62 15.62 9.22
CA ALA A 221 14.23 16.36 8.11
C ALA A 221 13.27 17.40 7.51
N TYR A 222 11.99 17.06 7.36
CA TYR A 222 10.95 17.94 6.84
C TYR A 222 10.81 19.19 7.71
N TYR A 223 10.62 19.02 9.03
CA TYR A 223 10.48 20.14 9.97
C TYR A 223 11.77 20.96 10.10
N THR A 224 12.92 20.32 10.11
CA THR A 224 14.22 21.00 10.25
C THR A 224 14.50 21.94 9.07
N HIS A 225 14.09 21.55 7.86
CA HIS A 225 14.38 22.29 6.64
C HIS A 225 13.17 23.06 6.08
N GLN A 226 12.13 23.29 6.89
CA GLN A 226 10.99 24.11 6.47
C GLN A 226 11.47 25.47 5.95
N GLY A 227 10.94 25.88 4.80
CA GLY A 227 11.34 27.10 4.08
C GLY A 227 12.48 26.92 3.05
N HIS A 228 13.16 25.78 3.02
CA HIS A 228 14.24 25.49 2.05
C HIS A 228 13.83 24.37 1.09
N GLN A 229 13.11 24.72 0.02
CA GLN A 229 12.48 23.77 -0.92
C GLN A 229 13.44 22.68 -1.44
N VAL A 230 14.71 23.02 -1.70
CA VAL A 230 15.73 22.07 -2.20
C VAL A 230 16.01 20.93 -1.22
N LEU A 231 15.89 21.17 0.09
CA LEU A 231 16.15 20.17 1.13
C LEU A 231 14.89 19.45 1.60
N VAL A 232 13.71 20.02 1.33
CA VAL A 232 12.41 19.44 1.67
C VAL A 232 12.04 18.28 0.73
N GLY A 233 12.33 18.40 -0.57
CA GLY A 233 12.03 17.36 -1.56
C GLY A 233 12.58 15.97 -1.19
N PRO A 234 13.88 15.84 -0.87
CA PRO A 234 14.47 14.57 -0.43
C PRO A 234 13.83 14.02 0.86
N ALA A 235 13.52 14.89 1.83
CA ALA A 235 12.82 14.47 3.04
C ALA A 235 11.44 13.88 2.70
N ILE A 236 10.73 14.49 1.74
CA ILE A 236 9.44 13.99 1.28
C ILE A 236 9.59 12.60 0.64
N ALA A 237 10.59 12.42 -0.23
CA ALA A 237 10.86 11.15 -0.87
C ALA A 237 11.14 10.04 0.15
N ILE A 238 11.97 10.28 1.17
CA ILE A 238 12.28 9.29 2.21
C ILE A 238 11.01 8.82 2.95
N GLY A 239 10.09 9.75 3.24
CA GLY A 239 8.83 9.44 3.93
C GLY A 239 7.87 8.61 3.08
N ILE A 240 7.93 8.71 1.75
CA ILE A 240 7.15 7.90 0.80
C ILE A 240 7.82 6.55 0.54
N LEU A 241 9.14 6.54 0.31
CA LEU A 241 9.89 5.34 -0.04
C LEU A 241 10.00 4.33 1.11
N GLY A 242 9.97 4.80 2.36
CA GLY A 242 9.95 3.93 3.54
C GLY A 242 8.78 2.93 3.53
N PRO A 243 7.53 3.41 3.59
CA PRO A 243 6.35 2.57 3.45
C PRO A 243 6.33 1.75 2.15
N LEU A 244 6.83 2.30 1.03
CA LEU A 244 6.96 1.56 -0.23
C LEU A 244 7.81 0.30 -0.07
N TYR A 245 9.04 0.44 0.44
CA TYR A 245 9.96 -0.69 0.60
C TYR A 245 9.44 -1.71 1.61
N GLY A 246 8.90 -1.25 2.74
CA GLY A 246 8.33 -2.14 3.75
C GLY A 246 7.15 -2.94 3.20
N SER A 247 6.24 -2.26 2.50
CA SER A 247 5.08 -2.88 1.86
C SER A 247 5.49 -3.88 0.78
N PHE A 248 6.53 -3.57 -0.01
CA PHE A 248 7.08 -4.49 -1.02
C PHE A 248 7.54 -5.80 -0.39
N VAL A 249 8.37 -5.73 0.65
CA VAL A 249 8.88 -6.93 1.30
C VAL A 249 7.75 -7.73 1.95
N ILE A 250 6.81 -7.07 2.64
CA ILE A 250 5.65 -7.73 3.27
C ILE A 250 4.77 -8.43 2.21
N PHE A 251 4.54 -7.79 1.05
CA PHE A 251 3.82 -8.38 -0.07
C PHE A 251 4.51 -9.65 -0.58
N GLN A 252 5.83 -9.64 -0.74
CA GLN A 252 6.58 -10.82 -1.18
C GLN A 252 6.55 -11.92 -0.11
N CYS A 253 6.73 -11.56 1.16
CA CYS A 253 6.59 -12.48 2.29
C CYS A 253 5.24 -13.20 2.27
N ALA A 254 4.14 -12.46 2.18
CA ALA A 254 2.79 -13.03 2.14
C ALA A 254 2.48 -13.83 0.86
N THR A 255 3.21 -13.60 -0.23
CA THR A 255 3.06 -14.37 -1.48
C THR A 255 3.79 -15.72 -1.43
N PHE A 256 4.92 -15.81 -0.71
CA PHE A 256 5.80 -16.99 -0.75
C PHE A 256 5.88 -17.78 0.55
N PHE A 257 5.46 -17.21 1.69
CA PHE A 257 5.48 -17.94 2.95
C PHE A 257 4.38 -19.01 3.01
N PRO A 258 4.66 -20.14 3.67
CA PRO A 258 3.65 -21.16 3.92
C PRO A 258 2.46 -20.59 4.69
N GLU A 259 1.27 -21.09 4.38
CA GLU A 259 0.04 -20.62 5.04
C GLU A 259 0.04 -20.88 6.56
N ALA A 260 0.76 -21.91 7.03
CA ALA A 260 0.94 -22.17 8.45
C ALA A 260 1.65 -21.00 9.15
N ASP A 261 2.75 -20.52 8.58
CA ASP A 261 3.49 -19.37 9.12
C ASP A 261 2.66 -18.09 9.04
N LEU A 262 1.92 -17.88 7.95
CA LEU A 262 1.06 -16.70 7.81
C LEU A 262 -0.07 -16.63 8.84
N ARG A 263 -0.56 -17.78 9.33
CA ARG A 263 -1.55 -17.85 10.40
C ARG A 263 -0.97 -17.52 11.78
N GLU A 264 0.31 -17.79 12.00
CA GLU A 264 1.02 -17.37 13.22
C GLU A 264 1.30 -15.87 13.22
N ILE A 265 1.43 -15.28 12.03
CA ILE A 265 1.65 -13.85 11.86
C ILE A 265 0.34 -13.08 12.03
N ASN A 266 0.37 -12.08 12.92
CA ASN A 266 -0.74 -11.15 13.07
C ASN A 266 -0.76 -10.13 11.92
N PHE A 267 -1.19 -10.58 10.73
CA PHE A 267 -1.28 -9.73 9.54
C PHE A 267 -2.28 -8.59 9.67
N MET A 268 -3.30 -8.74 10.51
CA MET A 268 -4.22 -7.64 10.83
C MET A 268 -3.43 -6.49 11.48
N GLN A 269 -2.63 -6.80 12.49
CA GLN A 269 -1.80 -5.81 13.18
C GLN A 269 -0.74 -5.20 12.26
N ILE A 270 -0.06 -6.00 11.43
CA ILE A 270 0.94 -5.50 10.47
C ILE A 270 0.29 -4.54 9.46
N SER A 271 -0.86 -4.94 8.88
CA SER A 271 -1.57 -4.13 7.91
C SER A 271 -2.06 -2.82 8.53
N TRP A 272 -2.57 -2.88 9.76
CA TRP A 272 -3.00 -1.72 10.53
C TRP A 272 -1.84 -0.75 10.80
N HIS A 273 -0.71 -1.25 11.33
CA HIS A 273 0.46 -0.42 11.57
C HIS A 273 0.99 0.24 10.29
N LEU A 274 0.96 -0.49 9.17
CA LEU A 274 1.41 0.06 7.88
C LEU A 274 0.48 1.18 7.40
N LEU A 275 -0.84 1.03 7.59
CA LEU A 275 -1.82 2.08 7.32
C LEU A 275 -1.61 3.30 8.23
N GLU A 276 -1.34 3.09 9.51
CA GLU A 276 -1.05 4.18 10.46
C GLU A 276 0.21 4.95 10.04
N ILE A 277 1.29 4.25 9.69
CA ILE A 277 2.55 4.87 9.25
C ILE A 277 2.34 5.67 7.96
N CYS A 278 1.65 5.10 6.98
CA CYS A 278 1.35 5.76 5.71
C CYS A 278 0.44 6.98 5.93
N SER A 279 -0.61 6.83 6.73
CA SER A 279 -1.55 7.91 7.04
C SER A 279 -0.88 9.03 7.84
N LEU A 280 -0.04 8.70 8.83
CA LEU A 280 0.74 9.67 9.60
C LEU A 280 1.57 10.55 8.66
N TRP A 281 2.28 9.94 7.72
CA TRP A 281 3.10 10.66 6.75
C TRP A 281 2.25 11.58 5.86
N ILE A 282 1.20 11.04 5.24
CA ILE A 282 0.32 11.80 4.34
C ILE A 282 -0.33 12.97 5.09
N LEU A 283 -0.86 12.74 6.30
CA LEU A 283 -1.54 13.78 7.07
C LEU A 283 -0.60 14.85 7.61
N MET A 284 0.67 14.54 7.88
CA MET A 284 1.60 15.54 8.39
C MET A 284 2.18 16.44 7.30
N VAL A 285 2.28 15.94 6.07
CA VAL A 285 3.03 16.61 4.99
C VAL A 285 2.13 17.08 3.85
N LEU A 286 1.04 16.35 3.58
CA LEU A 286 0.16 16.57 2.44
C LEU A 286 -1.27 16.97 2.87
N ALA A 287 -1.52 17.14 4.16
CA ALA A 287 -2.81 17.65 4.61
C ALA A 287 -3.03 19.10 4.14
N PRO A 288 -4.29 19.45 3.81
CA PRO A 288 -4.65 20.85 3.58
C PRO A 288 -4.44 21.68 4.86
N MET A 289 -4.31 23.00 4.69
CA MET A 289 -4.22 23.94 5.81
C MET A 289 -5.33 23.65 6.84
N SER A 290 -4.97 23.72 8.11
CA SER A 290 -5.93 23.48 9.17
C SER A 290 -7.02 24.57 9.20
N LEU A 291 -8.19 24.26 9.77
CA LEU A 291 -9.27 25.24 9.93
C LEU A 291 -8.84 26.51 10.68
N LEU A 292 -7.89 26.37 11.61
CA LEU A 292 -7.31 27.50 12.37
C LEU A 292 -6.46 28.40 11.47
N GLU A 293 -5.70 27.81 10.54
CA GLU A 293 -4.88 28.55 9.57
C GLU A 293 -5.76 29.24 8.52
N MET A 294 -6.88 28.62 8.13
CA MET A 294 -7.85 29.23 7.21
C MET A 294 -8.63 30.39 7.84
N GLY A 295 -8.92 30.33 9.15
CA GLY A 295 -9.70 31.36 9.86
C GLY A 295 -8.87 32.49 10.46
N GLY A 296 -7.54 32.39 10.44
CA GLY A 296 -6.60 33.32 11.09
C GLY A 296 -5.75 34.18 10.14
N GLY A 297 -6.07 34.20 8.84
CA GLY A 297 -5.40 35.03 7.82
C GLY A 297 -5.98 36.43 7.69
#